data_AF-X1PT57-F1
#
_entry.id   AF-X1PT57-F1
#
_cell.length_a   1.000
_cell.length_b   1.000
_cell.length_c   1.000
_cell.angle_alpha   90.00
_cell.angle_beta   90.00
_cell.angle_gamma   90.00
#
_symmetry.space_group_name_H-M   'P 1'
#
loop_
_entity.id
_entity.type
_entity.pdbx_description
1 polymer ?
#
loop_
_entity_poly.entity_id
_entity_poly.type
_entity_poly.pdbx_seq_one_letter_code
_entity_poly.pdbx_strand_id
1 'polypeptide(L)'
;MKDFFSYISSQEKPKAIVILSPDHFQSGILMGSNSFITITVDPNYKELNNLKVDTLLWGKLFKENKMILNNSAVIAEHGVTTLLPYIKKYFPETNILPILIPADITKEQVEQLVKTIDENTPLNTIVVVSVDFSHYLPSHAAGFHDVKSIRVLLNFEEENFKNIEVDCWQALYAARLFAKLRQKETPHIMVHKNSTDFLNLELEETTSYFSVVLGEKKSEEFFSDSTVEVFNEGAKTVLLVGDIML
;
A
#
# COMPACT_ATOMS: atom_id res chain seq x y z
N MET A 1 -4.91 -10.39 -5.86
CA MET A 1 -3.43 -10.29 -5.90
C MET A 1 -2.80 -10.64 -7.26
N LYS A 2 -3.07 -11.79 -7.90
CA LYS A 2 -2.45 -12.12 -9.21
C LYS A 2 -2.73 -11.07 -10.29
N ASP A 3 -4.01 -10.79 -10.56
CA ASP A 3 -4.41 -9.83 -11.59
C ASP A 3 -3.88 -8.44 -11.28
N PHE A 4 -3.87 -8.10 -10.00
CA PHE A 4 -3.30 -6.89 -9.47
C PHE A 4 -1.84 -6.67 -9.87
N PHE A 5 -0.94 -7.58 -9.49
CA PHE A 5 0.49 -7.45 -9.81
C PHE A 5 0.75 -7.61 -11.32
N SER A 6 -0.07 -8.42 -12.01
CA SER A 6 -0.05 -8.53 -13.46
C SER A 6 -0.35 -7.19 -14.13
N TYR A 7 -1.37 -6.48 -13.66
CA TYR A 7 -1.72 -5.16 -14.18
C TYR A 7 -0.56 -4.18 -13.98
N ILE A 8 -0.03 -4.00 -12.75
CA ILE A 8 1.11 -3.08 -12.55
C ILE A 8 2.28 -3.46 -13.47
N SER A 9 2.63 -4.75 -13.56
CA SER A 9 3.77 -5.19 -14.36
C SER A 9 3.63 -4.90 -15.86
N SER A 10 2.39 -4.73 -16.34
CA SER A 10 2.10 -4.30 -17.71
C SER A 10 2.24 -2.80 -17.91
N GLN A 11 2.20 -2.01 -16.83
CA GLN A 11 2.26 -0.55 -16.89
C GLN A 11 3.64 0.00 -16.57
N GLU A 12 4.40 -0.61 -15.65
CA GLU A 12 5.73 -0.14 -15.26
C GLU A 12 6.61 -1.21 -14.64
N LYS A 13 7.90 -0.87 -14.53
CA LYS A 13 8.89 -1.60 -13.75
C LYS A 13 9.38 -0.69 -12.62
N PRO A 14 8.88 -0.87 -11.38
CA PRO A 14 9.25 -0.01 -10.29
C PRO A 14 10.70 -0.23 -9.86
N LYS A 15 11.43 0.83 -9.54
CA LYS A 15 12.78 0.70 -8.96
C LYS A 15 12.73 0.32 -7.48
N ALA A 16 11.71 0.83 -6.78
CA ALA A 16 11.45 0.49 -5.40
C ALA A 16 9.95 0.29 -5.14
N ILE A 17 9.62 -0.61 -4.24
CA ILE A 17 8.28 -0.82 -3.68
C ILE A 17 8.37 -0.59 -2.17
N VAL A 18 7.71 0.46 -1.69
CA VAL A 18 7.49 0.63 -0.25
C VAL A 18 6.22 -0.13 0.10
N ILE A 19 6.30 -1.04 1.07
CA ILE A 19 5.15 -1.83 1.52
C ILE A 19 4.68 -1.25 2.86
N LEU A 20 3.45 -0.78 2.95
CA LEU A 20 2.84 -0.33 4.20
C LEU A 20 1.81 -1.36 4.67
N SER A 21 1.87 -1.71 5.94
CA SER A 21 0.92 -2.64 6.56
C SER A 21 0.59 -2.15 7.97
N PRO A 22 -0.59 -2.43 8.52
CA PRO A 22 -0.79 -2.35 9.97
C PRO A 22 0.24 -3.18 10.73
N ASP A 23 0.45 -2.84 11.99
CA ASP A 23 1.11 -3.71 12.97
C ASP A 23 0.03 -4.51 13.74
N HIS A 24 -0.48 -5.57 13.11
CA HIS A 24 -1.60 -6.36 13.66
C HIS A 24 -1.28 -6.98 15.03
N PHE A 25 -0.01 -7.27 15.27
CA PHE A 25 0.49 -7.85 16.52
C PHE A 25 0.76 -6.81 17.61
N GLN A 26 0.50 -5.52 17.36
CA GLN A 26 0.68 -4.42 18.31
C GLN A 26 2.12 -4.32 18.88
N SER A 27 3.11 -4.74 18.08
CA SER A 27 4.52 -4.72 18.43
C SER A 27 5.00 -3.34 18.90
N GLY A 28 4.52 -2.26 18.26
CA GLY A 28 4.87 -0.88 18.62
C GLY A 28 4.35 -0.49 20.02
N ILE A 29 3.11 -0.87 20.33
CA ILE A 29 2.49 -0.65 21.64
C ILE A 29 3.22 -1.46 22.71
N LEU A 30 3.51 -2.75 22.45
CA LEU A 30 4.24 -3.62 23.36
C LEU A 30 5.65 -3.10 23.68
N MET A 31 6.26 -2.40 22.73
CA MET A 31 7.57 -1.73 22.90
C MET A 31 7.46 -0.35 23.54
N GLY A 32 6.25 0.13 23.86
CA GLY A 32 6.01 1.45 24.45
C GLY A 32 6.43 2.60 23.53
N SER A 33 6.40 2.39 22.22
CA SER A 33 6.96 3.29 21.22
C SER A 33 5.94 3.65 20.16
N ASN A 34 5.58 4.93 20.11
CA ASN A 34 4.81 5.54 19.03
C ASN A 34 5.74 5.78 17.81
N SER A 35 6.14 4.69 17.15
CA SER A 35 7.11 4.68 16.04
C SER A 35 6.72 3.66 14.98
N PHE A 36 7.01 3.96 13.72
CA PHE A 36 6.91 2.98 12.64
C PHE A 36 7.88 1.83 12.86
N ILE A 37 7.59 0.67 12.28
CA ILE A 37 8.43 -0.53 12.44
C ILE A 37 8.97 -0.94 11.08
N THR A 38 10.26 -1.22 11.00
CA THR A 38 10.85 -1.78 9.78
C THR A 38 11.90 -2.83 10.12
N ILE A 39 12.47 -3.44 9.10
CA ILE A 39 13.56 -4.41 9.25
C ILE A 39 14.88 -3.70 9.56
N THR A 40 15.77 -4.38 10.27
CA THR A 40 17.18 -4.01 10.41
C THR A 40 17.86 -4.09 9.04
N VAL A 41 18.75 -3.14 8.74
CA VAL A 41 19.66 -3.21 7.59
C VAL A 41 21.09 -3.13 8.10
N ASP A 42 21.90 -4.14 7.75
CA ASP A 42 23.31 -4.21 8.11
C ASP A 42 24.13 -4.92 7.00
N PRO A 43 25.47 -5.05 7.11
CA PRO A 43 26.28 -5.73 6.09
C PRO A 43 25.84 -7.16 5.76
N ASN A 44 25.24 -7.88 6.69
CA ASN A 44 24.76 -9.26 6.57
C ASN A 44 23.27 -9.35 6.23
N TYR A 45 22.49 -8.30 6.51
CA TYR A 45 21.05 -8.28 6.28
C TYR A 45 20.64 -7.12 5.36
N LYS A 46 20.51 -7.42 4.07
CA LYS A 46 20.07 -6.48 3.01
C LYS A 46 18.98 -7.05 2.12
N GLU A 47 18.40 -8.17 2.54
CA GLU A 47 17.37 -8.87 1.79
C GLU A 47 16.27 -9.31 2.73
N LEU A 48 15.04 -9.33 2.22
CA LEU A 48 13.89 -9.95 2.85
C LEU A 48 13.25 -10.89 1.84
N ASN A 49 13.17 -12.18 2.18
CA ASN A 49 12.64 -13.22 1.29
C ASN A 49 13.31 -13.27 -0.11
N ASN A 50 14.62 -13.02 -0.19
CA ASN A 50 15.42 -12.89 -1.42
C ASN A 50 15.04 -11.70 -2.32
N LEU A 51 14.36 -10.69 -1.76
CA LEU A 51 14.19 -9.37 -2.39
C LEU A 51 15.15 -8.39 -1.72
N LYS A 52 15.81 -7.57 -2.54
CA LYS A 52 16.74 -6.55 -2.03
C LYS A 52 15.98 -5.49 -1.26
N VAL A 53 16.57 -5.02 -0.17
CA VAL A 53 16.03 -3.92 0.62
C VAL A 53 16.56 -2.60 0.08
N ASP A 54 15.71 -1.58 -0.02
CA ASP A 54 16.17 -0.22 -0.36
C ASP A 54 16.93 0.40 0.82
N THR A 55 18.24 0.16 0.87
CA THR A 55 19.08 0.62 1.99
C THR A 55 19.25 2.13 2.05
N LEU A 56 19.11 2.83 0.91
CA LEU A 56 19.23 4.28 0.85
C LEU A 56 17.99 4.93 1.45
N LEU A 57 16.80 4.48 1.01
CA LEU A 57 15.53 4.94 1.58
C LEU A 57 15.42 4.56 3.05
N TRP A 58 15.82 3.34 3.42
CA TRP A 58 15.84 2.90 4.83
C TRP A 58 16.63 3.87 5.72
N GLY A 59 17.83 4.26 5.30
CA GLY A 59 18.68 5.18 6.08
C GLY A 59 18.08 6.58 6.23
N LYS A 60 17.38 7.05 5.19
CA LYS A 60 16.65 8.34 5.22
C LYS A 60 15.47 8.29 6.16
N LEU A 61 14.66 7.24 6.06
CA LEU A 61 13.51 7.02 6.91
C LEU A 61 13.89 6.93 8.38
N PHE A 62 14.93 6.15 8.72
CA PHE A 62 15.41 6.01 10.09
C PHE A 62 15.92 7.33 10.70
N LYS A 63 16.49 8.21 9.87
CA LYS A 63 17.00 9.51 10.32
C LYS A 63 15.90 10.56 10.49
N GLU A 64 14.91 10.54 9.62
CA GLU A 64 13.91 11.63 9.48
C GLU A 64 12.56 11.28 10.13
N ASN A 65 12.37 10.04 10.57
CA ASN A 65 11.11 9.55 11.16
C ASN A 65 11.38 8.75 12.44
N LYS A 66 10.37 8.67 13.31
CA LYS A 66 10.40 7.77 14.46
C LYS A 66 10.22 6.32 13.99
N MET A 67 11.30 5.55 14.04
CA MET A 67 11.37 4.19 13.52
C MET A 67 11.99 3.27 14.58
N ILE A 68 11.46 2.06 14.71
CA ILE A 68 12.07 0.97 15.47
C ILE A 68 12.35 -0.21 14.54
N LEU A 69 13.38 -0.98 14.88
CA LEU A 69 13.81 -2.14 14.09
C LEU A 69 13.30 -3.42 14.74
N ASN A 70 12.48 -4.17 14.03
CA ASN A 70 11.95 -5.44 14.51
C ASN A 70 11.66 -6.39 13.34
N ASN A 71 12.65 -7.20 12.96
CA ASN A 71 12.52 -8.16 11.86
C ASN A 71 11.40 -9.18 12.11
N SER A 72 11.26 -9.64 13.35
CA SER A 72 10.25 -10.63 13.71
C SER A 72 8.84 -10.11 13.51
N ALA A 73 8.56 -8.85 13.88
CA ALA A 73 7.27 -8.21 13.63
C ALA A 73 6.98 -8.13 12.12
N VAL A 74 7.96 -7.67 11.32
CA VAL A 74 7.78 -7.55 9.86
C VAL A 74 7.59 -8.91 9.18
N ILE A 75 8.29 -9.95 9.64
CA ILE A 75 8.18 -11.32 9.10
C ILE A 75 6.88 -12.00 9.56
N ALA A 76 6.34 -11.63 10.72
CA ALA A 76 5.05 -12.14 11.19
C ALA A 76 3.87 -11.45 10.48
N GLU A 77 4.04 -10.20 10.04
CA GLU A 77 2.95 -9.42 9.44
C GLU A 77 2.48 -9.99 8.09
N HIS A 78 1.20 -10.33 8.02
CA HIS A 78 0.57 -10.95 6.87
C HIS A 78 0.41 -9.96 5.70
N GLY A 79 0.09 -8.69 5.98
CA GLY A 79 0.03 -7.66 4.95
C GLY A 79 1.38 -7.38 4.26
N VAL A 80 2.50 -7.78 4.87
CA VAL A 80 3.82 -7.79 4.21
C VAL A 80 4.06 -9.13 3.51
N THR A 81 4.03 -10.22 4.27
CA THR A 81 4.49 -11.54 3.80
C THR A 81 3.67 -12.10 2.65
N THR A 82 2.36 -11.83 2.62
CA THR A 82 1.47 -12.26 1.55
C THR A 82 1.80 -11.61 0.21
N LEU A 83 2.38 -10.39 0.21
CA LEU A 83 2.76 -9.66 -1.00
C LEU A 83 4.12 -10.10 -1.58
N LEU A 84 5.05 -10.55 -0.73
CA LEU A 84 6.44 -10.84 -1.15
C LEU A 84 6.55 -11.86 -2.31
N PRO A 85 5.81 -12.99 -2.33
CA PRO A 85 5.88 -13.92 -3.46
C PRO A 85 5.44 -13.31 -4.78
N TYR A 86 4.46 -12.40 -4.76
CA TYR A 86 4.00 -11.70 -5.96
C TYR A 86 5.02 -10.66 -6.41
N ILE A 87 5.57 -9.86 -5.48
CA ILE A 87 6.64 -8.91 -5.80
C ILE A 87 7.83 -9.65 -6.43
N LYS A 88 8.26 -10.77 -5.84
CA LYS A 88 9.35 -11.60 -6.40
C LYS A 88 9.06 -12.13 -7.80
N LYS A 89 7.80 -12.51 -8.06
CA LYS A 89 7.39 -13.05 -9.36
C LYS A 89 7.34 -11.98 -10.45
N TYR A 90 6.76 -10.82 -10.15
CA TYR A 90 6.49 -9.77 -11.14
C TYR A 90 7.61 -8.73 -11.23
N PHE A 91 8.36 -8.53 -10.14
CA PHE A 91 9.36 -7.47 -9.96
C PHE A 91 10.65 -7.96 -9.27
N PRO A 92 11.33 -9.00 -9.81
CA PRO A 92 12.47 -9.63 -9.13
C PRO A 92 13.68 -8.71 -8.93
N GLU A 93 13.80 -7.63 -9.71
CA GLU A 93 14.90 -6.68 -9.65
C GLU A 93 14.61 -5.45 -8.78
N THR A 94 13.38 -5.33 -8.27
CA THR A 94 12.93 -4.17 -7.51
C THR A 94 13.39 -4.26 -6.07
N ASN A 95 13.85 -3.13 -5.52
CA ASN A 95 14.13 -3.04 -4.09
C ASN A 95 12.81 -2.90 -3.33
N ILE A 96 12.70 -3.49 -2.14
CA ILE A 96 11.54 -3.35 -1.28
C ILE A 96 11.89 -2.63 0.01
N LEU A 97 10.90 -2.02 0.64
CA LEU A 97 11.03 -1.56 2.01
C LEU A 97 9.69 -1.71 2.75
N PRO A 98 9.53 -2.73 3.60
CA PRO A 98 8.33 -2.88 4.41
C PRO A 98 8.37 -1.97 5.64
N ILE A 99 7.23 -1.37 5.95
CA ILE A 99 7.01 -0.48 7.09
C ILE A 99 5.67 -0.85 7.72
N LEU A 100 5.70 -1.25 8.98
CA LEU A 100 4.48 -1.45 9.76
C LEU A 100 4.07 -0.14 10.43
N ILE A 101 2.75 0.06 10.51
CA ILE A 101 2.13 1.25 11.07
C ILE A 101 1.32 0.86 12.30
N PRO A 102 1.82 1.14 13.52
CA PRO A 102 1.02 1.00 14.73
C PRO A 102 -0.22 1.90 14.73
N ALA A 103 -1.27 1.44 15.40
CA ALA A 103 -2.58 2.10 15.40
C ALA A 103 -2.58 3.51 16.03
N ASP A 104 -1.60 3.82 16.88
CA ASP A 104 -1.46 5.10 17.57
C ASP A 104 -0.62 6.14 16.80
N ILE A 105 -0.11 5.79 15.61
CA ILE A 105 0.59 6.74 14.73
C ILE A 105 -0.36 7.86 14.29
N THR A 106 0.09 9.11 14.40
CA THR A 106 -0.69 10.30 14.06
C THR A 106 -0.66 10.63 12.56
N LYS A 107 -1.59 11.49 12.12
CA LYS A 107 -1.65 11.96 10.73
C LYS A 107 -0.34 12.67 10.33
N GLU A 108 0.18 13.50 11.22
CA GLU A 108 1.40 14.29 11.01
C GLU A 108 2.64 13.39 10.85
N GLN A 109 2.69 12.26 11.59
CA GLN A 109 3.74 11.26 11.40
C GLN A 109 3.63 10.56 10.04
N VAL A 110 2.42 10.26 9.59
CA VAL A 110 2.18 9.71 8.24
C VAL A 110 2.56 10.71 7.15
N GLU A 111 2.21 11.98 7.31
CA GLU A 111 2.60 13.05 6.37
C GLU A 111 4.13 13.16 6.27
N GLN A 112 4.83 13.14 7.40
CA GLN A 112 6.30 13.17 7.43
C GLN A 112 6.92 11.91 6.79
N LEU A 113 6.33 10.73 7.03
CA LEU A 113 6.75 9.48 6.40
C LEU A 113 6.65 9.60 4.88
N VAL A 114 5.48 10.00 4.37
CA VAL A 114 5.22 10.13 2.93
C VAL A 114 6.12 11.17 2.29
N LYS A 115 6.33 12.32 2.93
CA LYS A 115 7.27 13.35 2.46
C LYS A 115 8.69 12.79 2.34
N THR A 116 9.14 12.04 3.34
CA THR A 116 10.46 11.40 3.31
C THR A 116 10.57 10.40 2.14
N ILE A 117 9.52 9.61 1.90
CA ILE A 117 9.48 8.68 0.77
C ILE A 117 9.50 9.46 -0.56
N ASP A 118 8.68 10.49 -0.73
CA ASP A 118 8.59 11.28 -1.96
C ASP A 118 9.93 11.95 -2.33
N GLU A 119 10.59 12.57 -1.34
CA GLU A 119 11.84 13.31 -1.54
C GLU A 119 13.06 12.42 -1.79
N ASN A 120 13.03 11.16 -1.33
CA ASN A 120 14.19 10.26 -1.38
C ASN A 120 14.00 9.04 -2.29
N THR A 121 13.00 9.05 -3.17
CA THR A 121 12.74 7.95 -4.11
C THR A 121 12.59 8.41 -5.56
N PRO A 122 12.94 7.57 -6.55
CA PRO A 122 12.73 7.89 -7.96
C PRO A 122 11.24 7.97 -8.33
N LEU A 123 10.95 8.59 -9.48
CA LEU A 123 9.57 8.76 -9.99
C LEU A 123 8.80 7.46 -10.22
N ASN A 124 9.52 6.36 -10.48
CA ASN A 124 8.98 5.01 -10.66
C ASN A 124 9.06 4.18 -9.37
N THR A 125 9.04 4.82 -8.20
CA THR A 125 8.75 4.15 -6.94
C THR A 125 7.26 4.05 -6.74
N ILE A 126 6.85 2.92 -6.15
CA ILE A 126 5.46 2.65 -5.85
C ILE A 126 5.26 2.38 -4.37
N VAL A 127 4.11 2.79 -3.85
CA VAL A 127 3.69 2.48 -2.48
C VAL A 127 2.59 1.44 -2.54
N VAL A 128 2.85 0.25 -2.04
CA VAL A 128 1.86 -0.81 -1.91
C VAL A 128 1.42 -0.87 -0.47
N VAL A 129 0.12 -0.83 -0.21
CA VAL A 129 -0.44 -0.93 1.12
C VAL A 129 -1.35 -2.15 1.21
N SER A 130 -1.30 -2.84 2.33
CA SER A 130 -2.16 -3.99 2.64
C SER A 130 -3.04 -3.61 3.83
N VAL A 131 -4.35 -3.56 3.63
CA VAL A 131 -5.34 -3.01 4.58
C VAL A 131 -6.67 -3.73 4.34
N ASP A 132 -7.21 -4.35 5.37
CA ASP A 132 -8.58 -4.87 5.38
C ASP A 132 -9.60 -3.74 5.55
N PHE A 133 -10.67 -3.85 4.75
CA PHE A 133 -11.84 -3.00 4.87
C PHE A 133 -12.74 -3.53 6.00
N SER A 134 -14.04 -3.20 5.99
CA SER A 134 -14.96 -3.67 7.01
C SER A 134 -14.84 -5.17 7.24
N HIS A 135 -14.62 -5.55 8.50
CA HIS A 135 -14.41 -6.91 8.98
C HIS A 135 -15.29 -7.15 10.22
N TYR A 136 -15.68 -8.41 10.46
CA TYR A 136 -16.60 -8.83 11.55
C TYR A 136 -18.01 -8.21 11.48
N LEU A 137 -18.47 -7.85 10.28
CA LEU A 137 -19.82 -7.33 10.05
C LEU A 137 -20.60 -8.24 9.08
N PRO A 138 -21.94 -8.33 9.24
CA PRO A 138 -22.80 -8.90 8.22
C PRO A 138 -22.60 -8.16 6.88
N SER A 139 -22.66 -8.88 5.76
CA SER A 139 -22.31 -8.35 4.42
C SER A 139 -22.98 -7.01 4.08
N HIS A 140 -24.26 -6.82 4.42
CA HIS A 140 -24.95 -5.55 4.17
C HIS A 140 -24.41 -4.39 5.01
N ALA A 141 -24.05 -4.64 6.27
CA ALA A 141 -23.41 -3.64 7.12
C ALA A 141 -22.00 -3.32 6.59
N ALA A 142 -21.19 -4.34 6.32
CA ALA A 142 -19.87 -4.18 5.71
C ALA A 142 -19.93 -3.30 4.45
N GLY A 143 -20.84 -3.62 3.51
CA GLY A 143 -21.03 -2.85 2.28
C GLY A 143 -21.44 -1.39 2.52
N PHE A 144 -22.24 -1.10 3.56
CA PHE A 144 -22.59 0.28 3.91
C PHE A 144 -21.36 1.09 4.37
N HIS A 145 -20.51 0.48 5.21
CA HIS A 145 -19.29 1.11 5.70
C HIS A 145 -18.22 1.24 4.59
N ASP A 146 -18.12 0.24 3.71
CA ASP A 146 -17.25 0.26 2.53
C ASP A 146 -17.56 1.43 1.61
N VAL A 147 -18.84 1.76 1.39
CA VAL A 147 -19.23 2.93 0.58
C VAL A 147 -18.58 4.20 1.11
N LYS A 148 -18.57 4.39 2.44
CA LYS A 148 -17.91 5.54 3.07
C LYS A 148 -16.40 5.46 2.89
N SER A 149 -15.78 4.31 3.19
CA SER A 149 -14.33 4.10 3.11
C SER A 149 -13.79 4.32 1.69
N ILE A 150 -14.45 3.72 0.68
CA ILE A 150 -14.11 3.86 -0.74
C ILE A 150 -14.29 5.31 -1.20
N ARG A 151 -15.39 5.97 -0.83
CA ARG A 151 -15.63 7.38 -1.19
C ARG A 151 -14.53 8.30 -0.65
N VAL A 152 -14.20 8.17 0.64
CA VAL A 152 -13.15 8.95 1.31
C VAL A 152 -11.81 8.74 0.63
N LEU A 153 -11.49 7.48 0.30
CA LEU A 153 -10.28 7.11 -0.41
C LEU A 153 -10.20 7.71 -1.82
N LEU A 154 -11.23 7.49 -2.65
CA LEU A 154 -11.22 7.90 -4.06
C LEU A 154 -11.22 9.43 -4.20
N ASN A 155 -12.01 10.14 -3.37
CA ASN A 155 -12.11 11.60 -3.41
C ASN A 155 -11.02 12.31 -2.59
N PHE A 156 -10.15 11.56 -1.91
CA PHE A 156 -9.15 12.07 -0.98
C PHE A 156 -9.72 13.08 0.03
N GLU A 157 -10.76 12.66 0.74
CA GLU A 157 -11.38 13.47 1.79
C GLU A 157 -10.52 13.40 3.06
N GLU A 158 -9.41 14.14 3.08
CA GLU A 158 -8.33 14.04 4.06
C GLU A 158 -8.81 14.00 5.53
N GLU A 159 -9.78 14.84 5.87
CA GLU A 159 -10.32 14.97 7.22
C GLU A 159 -11.18 13.76 7.67
N ASN A 160 -11.60 12.92 6.72
CA ASN A 160 -12.47 11.78 6.99
C ASN A 160 -11.72 10.45 7.15
N PHE A 161 -10.41 10.37 6.86
CA PHE A 161 -9.65 9.12 6.95
C PHE A 161 -9.64 8.51 8.35
N LYS A 162 -9.56 9.33 9.42
CA LYS A 162 -9.63 8.80 10.80
C LYS A 162 -10.99 8.16 11.15
N ASN A 163 -12.01 8.40 10.34
CA ASN A 163 -13.40 8.04 10.60
C ASN A 163 -13.93 6.96 9.64
N ILE A 164 -13.07 6.30 8.86
CA ILE A 164 -13.45 5.17 8.01
C ILE A 164 -13.18 3.84 8.72
N GLU A 165 -13.91 2.80 8.32
CA GLU A 165 -13.84 1.47 8.95
C GLU A 165 -12.95 0.56 8.13
N VAL A 166 -11.70 0.51 8.57
CA VAL A 166 -10.57 -0.19 7.96
C VAL A 166 -9.58 -0.49 9.09
N ASP A 167 -8.76 -1.52 8.96
CA ASP A 167 -7.75 -1.87 9.99
C ASP A 167 -6.63 -0.81 10.14
N CYS A 168 -6.33 -0.06 9.07
CA CYS A 168 -5.25 0.93 9.03
C CYS A 168 -5.57 2.11 8.12
N TRP A 169 -6.29 3.12 8.64
CA TRP A 169 -6.55 4.35 7.90
C TRP A 169 -5.26 5.11 7.56
N GLN A 170 -4.21 4.94 8.39
CA GLN A 170 -2.91 5.57 8.20
C GLN A 170 -2.25 5.13 6.89
N ALA A 171 -2.25 3.82 6.62
CA ALA A 171 -1.67 3.27 5.39
C ALA A 171 -2.43 3.76 4.15
N LEU A 172 -3.77 3.77 4.23
CA LEU A 172 -4.68 4.34 3.24
C LEU A 172 -4.42 5.82 2.95
N TYR A 173 -4.26 6.61 4.00
CA TYR A 173 -3.96 8.04 3.89
C TYR A 173 -2.56 8.25 3.29
N ALA A 174 -1.56 7.48 3.74
CA ALA A 174 -0.19 7.54 3.24
C ALA A 174 -0.14 7.29 1.73
N ALA A 175 -0.85 6.25 1.31
CA ALA A 175 -1.06 5.90 -0.08
C ALA A 175 -1.60 7.09 -0.89
N ARG A 176 -2.73 7.65 -0.47
CA ARG A 176 -3.35 8.75 -1.24
C ARG A 176 -2.51 10.01 -1.24
N LEU A 177 -1.86 10.34 -0.13
CA LEU A 177 -0.99 11.51 -0.05
C LEU A 177 0.21 11.36 -0.99
N PHE A 178 0.84 10.18 -1.05
CA PHE A 178 1.94 9.92 -1.98
C PHE A 178 1.47 10.05 -3.44
N ALA A 179 0.31 9.48 -3.77
CA ALA A 179 -0.29 9.62 -5.10
C ALA A 179 -0.54 11.09 -5.48
N LYS A 180 -1.04 11.91 -4.55
CA LYS A 180 -1.23 13.37 -4.74
C LYS A 180 0.10 14.09 -4.98
N LEU A 181 1.11 13.87 -4.15
CA LEU A 181 2.44 14.49 -4.31
C LEU A 181 3.07 14.14 -5.66
N ARG A 182 2.85 12.92 -6.13
CA ARG A 182 3.32 12.44 -7.44
C ARG A 182 2.43 12.85 -8.62
N GLN A 183 1.30 13.51 -8.39
CA GLN A 183 0.28 13.88 -9.40
C GLN A 183 -0.37 12.69 -10.12
N LYS A 184 -0.64 11.61 -9.38
CA LYS A 184 -1.10 10.31 -9.92
C LYS A 184 -2.36 9.85 -9.22
N GLU A 185 -3.42 10.62 -9.38
CA GLU A 185 -4.65 10.47 -8.59
C GLU A 185 -5.77 9.72 -9.33
N THR A 186 -5.54 9.29 -10.57
CA THR A 186 -6.58 8.63 -11.36
C THR A 186 -6.78 7.19 -10.90
N PRO A 187 -7.98 6.81 -10.40
CA PRO A 187 -8.22 5.46 -9.92
C PRO A 187 -8.54 4.49 -11.06
N HIS A 188 -7.92 3.33 -11.02
CA HIS A 188 -8.28 2.14 -11.78
C HIS A 188 -8.74 1.07 -10.80
N ILE A 189 -10.06 0.97 -10.61
CA ILE A 189 -10.68 0.01 -9.70
C ILE A 189 -10.61 -1.38 -10.34
N MET A 190 -9.94 -2.31 -9.66
CA MET A 190 -9.74 -3.67 -10.15
C MET A 190 -10.77 -4.64 -9.58
N VAL A 191 -11.04 -4.52 -8.28
CA VAL A 191 -11.89 -5.44 -7.54
C VAL A 191 -12.60 -4.70 -6.42
N HIS A 192 -13.88 -5.00 -6.24
CA HIS A 192 -14.62 -4.77 -5.00
C HIS A 192 -15.44 -6.03 -4.74
N LYS A 193 -15.08 -6.79 -3.71
CA LYS A 193 -15.67 -8.09 -3.37
C LYS A 193 -15.75 -8.25 -1.85
N ASN A 194 -16.58 -9.16 -1.38
CA ASN A 194 -16.68 -9.58 0.01
C ASN A 194 -16.27 -11.06 0.16
N SER A 195 -15.88 -11.51 1.35
CA SER A 195 -15.50 -12.90 1.62
C SER A 195 -16.58 -13.91 1.18
N THR A 196 -17.86 -13.53 1.29
CA THR A 196 -19.02 -14.32 0.84
C THR A 196 -19.03 -14.56 -0.69
N ASP A 197 -18.50 -13.62 -1.49
CA ASP A 197 -18.40 -13.76 -2.96
C ASP A 197 -17.46 -14.91 -3.38
N PHE A 198 -16.58 -15.34 -2.48
CA PHE A 198 -15.66 -16.46 -2.72
C PHE A 198 -16.20 -17.79 -2.17
N LEU A 199 -17.09 -17.73 -1.17
CA LEU A 199 -17.54 -18.91 -0.41
C LEU A 199 -18.97 -19.36 -0.76
N ASN A 200 -19.76 -18.57 -1.51
CA ASN A 200 -21.17 -18.86 -1.84
C ASN A 200 -22.01 -19.23 -0.59
N LEU A 201 -21.69 -18.64 0.56
CA LEU A 201 -22.36 -18.87 1.84
C LEU A 201 -22.72 -17.52 2.45
N GLU A 202 -23.90 -17.43 3.07
CA GLU A 202 -24.20 -16.32 3.98
C GLU A 202 -23.44 -16.56 5.28
N LEU A 203 -22.53 -15.64 5.60
CA LEU A 203 -21.75 -15.68 6.83
C LEU A 203 -22.24 -14.59 7.78
N GLU A 204 -22.26 -14.89 9.08
CA GLU A 204 -22.60 -13.92 10.13
C GLU A 204 -21.54 -12.79 10.21
N GLU A 205 -20.30 -13.11 9.85
CA GLU A 205 -19.16 -12.19 9.82
C GLU A 205 -18.44 -12.28 8.49
N THR A 206 -18.14 -11.12 7.90
CA THR A 206 -17.50 -11.02 6.59
C THR A 206 -16.35 -10.01 6.60
N THR A 207 -15.46 -10.13 5.61
CA THR A 207 -14.40 -9.16 5.33
C THR A 207 -14.54 -8.68 3.90
N SER A 208 -14.47 -7.37 3.70
CA SER A 208 -14.50 -6.75 2.38
C SER A 208 -13.10 -6.54 1.81
N TYR A 209 -13.00 -6.71 0.49
CA TYR A 209 -11.78 -6.60 -0.30
C TYR A 209 -11.97 -5.57 -1.40
N PHE A 210 -11.24 -4.46 -1.29
CA PHE A 210 -11.17 -3.43 -2.31
C PHE A 210 -9.76 -3.34 -2.87
N SER A 211 -9.64 -3.33 -4.21
CA SER A 211 -8.35 -3.21 -4.89
C SER A 211 -8.43 -2.13 -5.96
N VAL A 212 -7.55 -1.15 -5.86
CA VAL A 212 -7.46 0.01 -6.74
C VAL A 212 -6.00 0.36 -7.01
N VAL A 213 -5.70 0.76 -8.23
CA VAL A 213 -4.42 1.40 -8.59
C VAL A 213 -4.66 2.89 -8.82
N LEU A 214 -3.79 3.73 -8.27
CA LEU A 214 -3.78 5.16 -8.56
C LEU A 214 -2.64 5.46 -9.55
N GLY A 215 -2.97 6.13 -10.65
CA GLY A 215 -2.05 6.43 -11.74
C GLY A 215 -2.26 7.79 -12.37
N GLU A 216 -1.50 8.08 -13.42
CA GLU A 216 -1.69 9.26 -14.26
C GLU A 216 -3.00 9.13 -15.05
N LYS A 217 -3.61 10.26 -15.39
CA LYS A 217 -4.76 10.26 -16.30
C LYS A 217 -4.25 9.82 -17.67
N LYS A 218 -4.78 8.72 -18.22
CA LYS A 218 -4.50 8.39 -19.62
C LYS A 218 -4.99 9.55 -20.47
N SER A 219 -4.11 10.15 -21.27
CA SER A 219 -4.55 11.02 -22.35
C SER A 219 -5.46 10.19 -23.25
N GLU A 220 -6.71 10.62 -23.42
CA GLU A 220 -7.51 10.12 -24.54
C GLU A 220 -6.71 10.47 -25.80
N GLU A 221 -6.27 9.45 -26.55
CA GLU A 221 -5.74 9.63 -27.89
C GLU A 221 -6.83 10.29 -28.73
N PHE A 222 -6.75 11.60 -28.91
CA PHE A 222 -7.36 12.24 -30.06
C PHE A 222 -6.63 11.68 -31.29
N PHE A 223 -7.28 10.79 -32.02
CA PHE A 223 -6.88 10.44 -33.38
C PHE A 223 -7.00 11.70 -34.24
N SER A 224 -5.94 12.52 -34.26
CA SER A 224 -5.67 13.41 -35.38
C SER A 224 -4.59 12.76 -36.22
N ASP A 225 -4.96 12.40 -37.46
CA ASP A 225 -4.04 12.02 -38.52
C ASP A 225 -2.91 13.05 -38.65
N SER A 226 -1.73 12.72 -38.11
CA SER A 226 -0.40 12.96 -38.72
C SER A 226 0.69 12.78 -37.66
N THR A 227 1.47 11.70 -37.83
CA THR A 227 2.87 11.48 -37.40
C THR A 227 3.51 12.49 -36.43
N VAL A 228 3.76 12.07 -35.19
CA VAL A 228 5.04 12.24 -34.47
C VAL A 228 5.20 11.08 -33.46
N GLU A 229 6.27 10.30 -33.59
CA GLU A 229 6.75 9.38 -32.54
C GLU A 229 7.26 10.18 -31.33
N VAL A 230 6.71 9.96 -30.12
CA VAL A 230 7.41 10.22 -28.85
C VAL A 230 7.04 9.16 -27.79
N PHE A 231 8.03 8.84 -26.96
CA PHE A 231 8.27 7.65 -26.16
C PHE A 231 7.53 7.51 -24.80
N ASN A 232 7.41 6.24 -24.37
CA ASN A 232 7.35 5.67 -23.01
C ASN A 232 6.32 6.23 -22.02
N GLU A 233 5.14 5.61 -22.03
CA GLU A 233 4.15 5.67 -20.97
C GLU A 233 4.53 4.72 -19.82
N GLY A 234 4.52 5.22 -18.59
CA GLY A 234 4.58 4.39 -17.39
C GLY A 234 3.52 4.84 -16.41
N ALA A 235 2.60 3.96 -16.01
CA ALA A 235 1.82 4.20 -14.79
C ALA A 235 2.78 4.09 -13.60
N LYS A 236 2.61 4.86 -12.51
CA LYS A 236 3.62 4.95 -11.45
C LYS A 236 2.95 4.98 -10.06
N THR A 237 2.77 3.82 -9.47
CA THR A 237 1.68 3.34 -8.57
C THR A 237 1.57 3.84 -7.10
N VAL A 238 0.34 3.77 -6.57
CA VAL A 238 0.01 3.40 -5.17
C VAL A 238 -1.16 2.37 -5.10
N LEU A 239 -1.17 1.40 -4.14
CA LEU A 239 -2.16 0.29 -4.03
C LEU A 239 -2.69 0.01 -2.61
N LEU A 240 -3.94 -0.48 -2.49
CA LEU A 240 -4.53 -1.26 -1.37
C LEU A 240 -4.83 -2.75 -1.66
N VAL A 241 -4.48 -3.66 -0.73
CA VAL A 241 -4.84 -5.09 -0.76
C VAL A 241 -5.40 -5.49 0.61
N GLY A 242 -6.65 -5.95 0.69
CA GLY A 242 -7.12 -6.64 1.90
C GLY A 242 -6.37 -7.95 2.12
N ASP A 243 -6.02 -8.22 3.36
CA ASP A 243 -5.39 -9.45 3.81
C ASP A 243 -6.38 -10.62 3.60
N ILE A 244 -6.05 -11.51 2.67
CA ILE A 244 -6.83 -12.72 2.46
C ILE A 244 -6.37 -13.75 3.50
N MET A 245 -6.89 -13.63 4.71
CA MET A 245 -6.84 -14.68 5.72
C MET A 245 -7.96 -15.69 5.40
N LEU A 246 -7.62 -16.73 4.63
CA LEU A 246 -8.44 -17.94 4.49
C LEU A 246 -8.04 -18.99 5.53
#